data_AF-A0A9E2EIW6-F1
#
_entry.id   AF-A0A9E2EIW6-F1
#
_cell.length_a   1.000
_cell.length_b   1.000
_cell.length_c   1.000
_cell.angle_alpha   90.00
_cell.angle_beta   90.00
_cell.angle_gamma   90.00
#
_symmetry.space_group_name_H-M   'P 1'
#
loop_
_entity.id
_entity.type
_entity.pdbx_description
1 polymer ?
#
loop_
_entity_poly.entity_id
_entity_poly.type
_entity_poly.pdbx_seq_one_letter_code
_entity_poly.pdbx_strand_id
1 'polypeptide(L)'
;MRCYLFSAVVLLATFQFAFSQVHLSDDLQLRNIGPANQGGRIVDIEADRNDFKIVYTAVASGGVWKSVNAGTTWEPIFDDYETASIGDIALDPKNNNVLWVGTGEANNRNSVSWGNGVYKTNDGGKTFQHMGLESTHQIARVIINSEDSDDVCVCAIGHLWGYSGERGLFRTQDGGETWKKITRGLPDDGKTGCTDLVVDPQNPKVMYAAFYHRLRKPWNFNSGGEEGGIYKSTNGGRSWKKLEDGLPTPTGRIGLAIYEKDPNILMALVEAKRSTSLDTLGSGVYRSEDAGKTWKYVNLYNNRPFYYSQIRINPHDDQRVYLLTTRFMTSVDGGKTLTNGSQDQEVHGDFHAMWLDPKDKDRYYLGADKGMSLTHDHGQHFQLYDNFAIGQFYRINYDMQDPYYVLGGFQDNGSYATASFSRDARGILNDSNWKMHWGDGQNANINPNDWTEVYTSMENGSFFKYNAKTHFIKRIS
;
A
#
# COMPACT_ATOMS: atom_id res chain seq x y z
N MET A 1 51.52 78.73 12.62
CA MET A 1 50.37 77.91 12.17
C MET A 1 50.90 76.74 11.36
N ARG A 2 51.20 75.61 12.00
CA ARG A 2 51.52 74.33 11.34
C ARG A 2 51.03 73.21 12.26
N CYS A 3 49.95 72.55 11.84
CA CYS A 3 49.46 71.31 12.43
C CYS A 3 50.43 70.18 12.08
N TYR A 4 50.83 69.39 13.09
CA TYR A 4 51.33 68.05 12.90
C TYR A 4 50.26 67.09 13.44
N LEU A 5 49.61 66.34 12.54
CA LEU A 5 48.77 65.20 12.91
C LEU A 5 49.69 64.07 13.38
N PHE A 6 49.50 63.59 14.59
CA PHE A 6 49.92 62.25 15.00
C PHE A 6 48.68 61.33 14.93
N SER A 7 48.68 60.41 13.96
CA SER A 7 47.71 59.32 13.91
C SER A 7 48.01 58.33 15.03
N ALA A 8 47.10 58.21 16.00
CA ALA A 8 47.09 57.08 16.93
C ALA A 8 46.34 55.92 16.26
N VAL A 9 47.07 54.84 15.93
CA VAL A 9 46.47 53.58 15.50
C VAL A 9 45.91 52.89 16.75
N VAL A 10 44.59 52.85 16.87
CA VAL A 10 43.90 52.02 17.87
C VAL A 10 43.73 50.63 17.26
N LEU A 11 44.49 49.66 17.75
CA LEU A 11 44.28 48.24 17.46
C LEU A 11 43.05 47.78 18.27
N LEU A 12 41.89 47.76 17.62
CA LEU A 12 40.70 47.07 18.11
C LEU A 12 40.90 45.57 17.90
N ALA A 13 41.24 44.85 18.97
CA ALA A 13 41.18 43.40 18.98
C ALA A 13 39.70 42.97 18.97
N THR A 14 39.19 42.61 17.80
CA THR A 14 37.88 41.95 17.67
C THR A 14 38.00 40.52 18.19
N PHE A 15 37.52 40.27 19.42
CA PHE A 15 37.23 38.91 19.86
C PHE A 15 36.00 38.41 19.10
N GLN A 16 36.22 37.58 18.07
CA GLN A 16 35.15 36.77 17.50
C GLN A 16 34.85 35.65 18.49
N PHE A 17 33.77 35.79 19.24
CA PHE A 17 33.14 34.63 19.88
C PHE A 17 32.50 33.80 18.77
N ALA A 18 33.12 32.68 18.42
CA ALA A 18 32.45 31.64 17.66
C ALA A 18 31.41 30.99 18.59
N PHE A 19 30.15 31.40 18.47
CA PHE A 19 29.06 30.59 19.00
C PHE A 19 29.00 29.33 18.17
N SER A 20 29.41 28.18 18.74
CA SER A 20 29.07 26.89 18.15
C SER A 20 27.56 26.81 18.10
N GLN A 21 27.01 26.63 16.90
CA GLN A 21 25.60 26.37 16.71
C GLN A 21 25.32 25.02 17.39
N VAL A 22 24.78 25.05 18.61
CA VAL A 22 24.28 23.84 19.26
C VAL A 22 23.09 23.41 18.41
N HIS A 23 23.28 22.35 17.63
CA HIS A 23 22.20 21.72 16.89
C HIS A 23 21.30 21.05 17.93
N LEU A 24 20.27 21.77 18.38
CA LEU A 24 19.25 21.26 19.32
C LEU A 24 18.62 19.93 18.84
N SER A 25 18.72 19.66 17.54
CA SER A 25 18.31 18.41 16.89
C SER A 25 19.13 17.18 17.30
N ASP A 26 20.40 17.34 17.65
CA ASP A 26 21.31 16.19 17.81
C ASP A 26 21.08 15.48 19.15
N ASP A 27 20.49 16.17 20.13
CA ASP A 27 20.11 15.63 21.44
C ASP A 27 18.63 15.21 21.53
N LEU A 28 17.80 15.51 20.52
CA LEU A 28 16.37 15.17 20.50
C LEU A 28 16.15 13.85 19.75
N GLN A 29 15.78 12.80 20.49
CA GLN A 29 15.41 11.53 19.89
C GLN A 29 13.88 11.45 19.68
N LEU A 30 13.48 11.14 18.45
CA LEU A 30 12.10 10.79 18.15
C LEU A 30 11.75 9.48 18.87
N ARG A 31 10.57 9.44 19.47
CA ARG A 31 10.04 8.27 20.16
C ARG A 31 8.62 7.99 19.66
N ASN A 32 8.37 6.74 19.30
CA ASN A 32 7.04 6.28 18.98
C ASN A 32 6.17 6.27 20.25
N ILE A 33 4.99 6.91 20.20
CA ILE A 33 4.01 6.93 21.30
C ILE A 33 2.74 6.13 20.96
N GLY A 34 2.70 5.44 19.83
CA GLY A 34 1.52 4.75 19.31
C GLY A 34 0.47 5.72 18.74
N PRO A 35 -0.81 5.30 18.67
CA PRO A 35 -1.34 3.97 19.00
C PRO A 35 -0.97 2.91 17.94
N ALA A 36 -0.61 1.70 18.38
CA ALA A 36 -0.47 0.55 17.48
C ALA A 36 -1.82 -0.08 17.12
N ASN A 37 -2.78 -0.04 18.05
CA ASN A 37 -4.10 -0.65 17.89
C ASN A 37 -5.05 0.06 16.92
N GLN A 38 -4.66 1.21 16.39
CA GLN A 38 -5.44 1.89 15.35
C GLN A 38 -5.21 1.24 13.96
N GLY A 39 -4.03 0.66 13.73
CA GLY A 39 -3.65 0.08 12.44
C GLY A 39 -3.45 1.11 11.33
N GLY A 40 -3.45 0.68 10.07
CA GLY A 40 -3.27 1.56 8.92
C GLY A 40 -3.26 0.77 7.63
N ARG A 41 -3.27 1.45 6.49
CA ARG A 41 -3.40 0.77 5.19
C ARG A 41 -2.19 -0.05 4.81
N ILE A 42 -2.43 -1.34 4.69
CA ILE A 42 -1.51 -2.32 4.12
C ILE A 42 -1.72 -2.36 2.61
N VAL A 43 -0.65 -2.19 1.83
CA VAL A 43 -0.72 -2.21 0.36
C VAL A 43 -0.24 -3.52 -0.23
N ASP A 44 0.64 -4.22 0.48
CA ASP A 44 1.17 -5.51 0.03
C ASP A 44 1.74 -6.34 1.19
N ILE A 45 1.77 -7.66 1.00
CA ILE A 45 2.22 -8.64 2.00
C ILE A 45 2.97 -9.74 1.28
N GLU A 46 4.18 -10.04 1.74
CA GLU A 46 4.98 -11.16 1.24
C GLU A 46 5.51 -11.98 2.42
N ALA A 47 5.29 -13.30 2.38
CA ALA A 47 5.86 -14.21 3.37
C ALA A 47 6.66 -15.33 2.70
N ASP A 48 7.61 -15.88 3.45
CA ASP A 48 8.42 -17.02 2.99
C ASP A 48 7.49 -18.21 2.66
N ARG A 49 7.63 -18.72 1.43
CA ARG A 49 6.86 -19.85 0.89
C ARG A 49 7.06 -21.16 1.68
N ASN A 50 8.10 -21.27 2.51
CA ASN A 50 8.41 -22.42 3.34
C ASN A 50 8.19 -22.17 4.84
N ASP A 51 8.13 -20.92 5.27
CA ASP A 51 7.86 -20.55 6.66
C ASP A 51 7.05 -19.24 6.75
N PHE A 52 5.72 -19.37 6.81
CA PHE A 52 4.80 -18.23 6.92
C PHE A 52 5.09 -17.29 8.10
N LYS A 53 5.85 -17.73 9.12
CA LYS A 53 6.22 -16.89 10.27
C LYS A 53 7.17 -15.75 9.86
N ILE A 54 7.90 -15.90 8.76
CA ILE A 54 8.74 -14.86 8.18
C ILE A 54 7.88 -14.09 7.17
N VAL A 55 7.44 -12.90 7.57
CA VAL A 55 6.51 -12.07 6.79
C VAL A 55 6.99 -10.63 6.74
N TYR A 56 6.85 -10.03 5.57
CA TYR A 56 7.09 -8.63 5.28
C TYR A 56 5.77 -7.99 4.90
N THR A 57 5.54 -6.76 5.35
CA THR A 57 4.34 -6.00 4.98
C THR A 57 4.73 -4.59 4.57
N ALA A 58 4.10 -4.13 3.48
CA ALA A 58 4.24 -2.80 2.95
C ALA A 58 3.06 -1.93 3.40
N VAL A 59 3.37 -0.75 3.93
CA VAL A 59 2.39 0.22 4.43
C VAL A 59 2.32 1.41 3.48
N ALA A 60 1.12 1.89 3.17
CA ALA A 60 0.89 2.97 2.20
C ALA A 60 1.71 4.25 2.46
N SER A 61 1.97 4.54 3.74
CA SER A 61 2.73 5.71 4.20
C SER A 61 3.51 5.44 5.49
N GLY A 62 4.04 4.24 5.66
CA GLY A 62 4.73 3.80 6.89
C GLY A 62 5.86 2.81 6.65
N GLY A 63 6.43 2.79 5.44
CA GLY A 63 7.57 1.95 5.10
C GLY A 63 7.24 0.46 5.02
N VAL A 64 8.27 -0.36 5.24
CA VAL A 64 8.20 -1.83 5.22
C VAL A 64 8.51 -2.35 6.61
N TRP A 65 7.72 -3.32 7.06
CA TRP A 65 7.87 -3.97 8.36
C TRP A 65 8.10 -5.46 8.19
N LYS A 66 8.89 -6.04 9.09
CA LYS A 66 9.23 -7.47 9.10
C LYS A 66 8.83 -8.12 10.41
N SER A 67 8.35 -9.35 10.32
CA SER A 67 8.23 -10.27 11.44
C SER A 67 8.91 -11.60 11.10
N VAL A 68 9.48 -12.25 12.12
CA VAL A 68 10.06 -13.60 12.03
C VAL A 68 9.33 -14.60 12.95
N ASN A 69 8.21 -14.19 13.53
CA ASN A 69 7.44 -14.95 14.51
C ASN A 69 5.93 -14.79 14.30
N ALA A 70 5.50 -14.77 13.03
CA ALA A 70 4.10 -14.66 12.61
C ALA A 70 3.37 -13.47 13.23
N GLY A 71 4.02 -12.30 13.26
CA GLY A 71 3.42 -11.05 13.71
C GLY A 71 3.32 -10.89 15.22
N THR A 72 3.96 -11.75 16.02
CA THR A 72 4.06 -11.54 17.48
C THR A 72 4.85 -10.27 17.78
N THR A 73 5.90 -10.00 17.02
CA THR A 73 6.65 -8.74 17.03
C THR A 73 6.95 -8.28 15.61
N TRP A 74 7.09 -6.97 15.44
CA TRP A 74 7.37 -6.30 14.17
C TRP A 74 8.56 -5.36 14.30
N GLU A 75 9.40 -5.35 13.28
CA GLU A 75 10.55 -4.46 13.13
C GLU A 75 10.35 -3.59 11.88
N PRO A 76 10.39 -2.26 11.99
CA PRO A 76 10.45 -1.40 10.82
C PRO A 76 11.83 -1.55 10.19
N ILE A 77 11.88 -1.83 8.88
CA ILE A 77 13.12 -2.06 8.16
C ILE A 77 13.39 -1.01 7.07
N PHE A 78 12.53 0.01 6.96
CA PHE A 78 12.58 0.99 5.87
C PHE A 78 12.40 2.45 6.34
N ASP A 79 12.64 2.76 7.62
CA ASP A 79 12.41 4.11 8.18
C ASP A 79 13.47 5.14 7.76
N ASP A 80 14.67 4.69 7.39
CA ASP A 80 15.82 5.56 7.10
C ASP A 80 15.99 5.91 5.61
N TYR A 81 14.95 5.69 4.78
CA TYR A 81 14.99 5.94 3.34
C TYR A 81 14.08 7.11 2.93
N GLU A 82 14.29 7.65 1.73
CA GLU A 82 13.74 8.97 1.33
C GLU A 82 12.21 9.05 1.28
N THR A 83 11.50 7.92 1.28
CA THR A 83 10.05 7.89 1.21
C THR A 83 9.47 6.76 2.05
N ALA A 84 8.44 7.09 2.82
CA ALA A 84 7.65 6.12 3.58
C ALA A 84 6.49 5.54 2.75
N SER A 85 6.25 6.03 1.53
CA SER A 85 5.17 5.53 0.70
C SER A 85 5.61 4.31 -0.08
N ILE A 86 4.98 3.18 0.16
CA ILE A 86 5.26 1.92 -0.52
C ILE A 86 4.10 1.57 -1.46
N GLY A 87 4.42 0.99 -2.60
CA GLY A 87 3.47 0.54 -3.61
C GLY A 87 3.34 -0.97 -3.71
N ASP A 88 4.46 -1.69 -3.61
CA ASP A 88 4.53 -3.16 -3.72
C ASP A 88 5.88 -3.65 -3.18
N ILE A 89 5.94 -4.88 -2.67
CA ILE A 89 7.18 -5.54 -2.27
C ILE A 89 7.28 -6.92 -2.93
N ALA A 90 8.48 -7.37 -3.25
CA ALA A 90 8.69 -8.71 -3.81
C ALA A 90 9.79 -9.43 -3.03
N LEU A 91 9.45 -10.55 -2.43
CA LEU A 91 10.40 -11.46 -1.78
C LEU A 91 10.85 -12.52 -2.78
N ASP A 92 12.15 -12.76 -2.86
CA ASP A 92 12.65 -13.82 -3.73
C ASP A 92 12.20 -15.20 -3.21
N PRO A 93 11.57 -16.04 -4.05
CA PRO A 93 10.98 -17.31 -3.62
C PRO A 93 12.02 -18.38 -3.21
N LYS A 94 13.30 -18.18 -3.52
CA LYS A 94 14.42 -19.08 -3.22
C LYS A 94 15.45 -18.46 -2.27
N ASN A 95 15.42 -17.15 -2.06
CA ASN A 95 16.40 -16.45 -1.22
C ASN A 95 15.78 -15.31 -0.41
N ASN A 96 15.37 -15.58 0.84
CA ASN A 96 14.75 -14.58 1.72
C ASN A 96 15.63 -13.38 2.09
N ASN A 97 16.90 -13.37 1.72
CA ASN A 97 17.75 -12.19 1.89
C ASN A 97 17.51 -11.14 0.79
N VAL A 98 16.93 -11.53 -0.34
CA VAL A 98 16.62 -10.67 -1.46
C VAL A 98 15.16 -10.23 -1.38
N LEU A 99 14.97 -8.94 -1.13
CA LEU A 99 13.67 -8.28 -1.17
C LEU A 99 13.79 -7.00 -1.99
N TRP A 100 12.80 -6.79 -2.85
CA TRP A 100 12.65 -5.56 -3.61
C TRP A 100 11.48 -4.74 -3.06
N VAL A 101 11.64 -3.43 -3.03
CA VAL A 101 10.64 -2.48 -2.53
C VAL A 101 10.35 -1.46 -3.62
N GLY A 102 9.14 -1.51 -4.16
CA GLY A 102 8.59 -0.50 -5.05
C GLY A 102 7.94 0.62 -4.24
N THR A 103 8.43 1.84 -4.40
CA THR A 103 7.90 2.98 -3.66
C THR A 103 6.77 3.70 -4.39
N GLY A 104 5.92 4.38 -3.61
CA GLY A 104 4.80 5.18 -4.07
C GLY A 104 3.55 4.36 -4.31
N GLU A 105 2.57 4.55 -3.45
CA GLU A 105 1.33 3.80 -3.48
C GLU A 105 0.60 3.93 -4.83
N ALA A 106 0.23 2.81 -5.44
CA ALA A 106 -0.43 2.78 -6.74
C ALA A 106 -1.95 3.00 -6.70
N ASN A 107 -2.57 3.15 -5.53
CA ASN A 107 -4.00 3.41 -5.42
C ASN A 107 -4.34 4.86 -5.81
N ASN A 108 -5.42 5.07 -6.57
CA ASN A 108 -5.77 6.39 -7.12
C ASN A 108 -6.47 7.33 -6.11
N ARG A 109 -6.01 7.42 -4.86
CA ARG A 109 -6.55 8.35 -3.87
C ARG A 109 -5.92 9.73 -3.96
N ASN A 110 -6.68 10.74 -3.55
CA ASN A 110 -6.21 12.11 -3.42
C ASN A 110 -5.21 12.32 -2.26
N SER A 111 -5.11 11.34 -1.35
CA SER A 111 -4.23 11.35 -0.18
C SER A 111 -2.98 10.46 -0.34
N VAL A 112 -2.76 9.85 -1.50
CA VAL A 112 -1.54 9.04 -1.70
C VAL A 112 -0.32 9.93 -1.83
N SER A 113 0.80 9.46 -1.29
CA SER A 113 2.10 10.10 -1.45
C SER A 113 2.86 9.48 -2.63
N TRP A 114 3.87 10.19 -3.12
CA TRP A 114 4.75 9.68 -4.17
C TRP A 114 5.93 8.90 -3.57
N GLY A 115 6.41 7.94 -4.34
CA GLY A 115 7.68 7.26 -4.14
C GLY A 115 8.80 7.92 -4.94
N ASN A 116 9.97 7.30 -4.89
CA ASN A 116 11.16 7.68 -5.62
C ASN A 116 11.82 6.48 -6.33
N GLY A 117 11.03 5.51 -6.79
CA GLY A 117 11.52 4.37 -7.57
C GLY A 117 11.60 3.07 -6.76
N VAL A 118 12.64 2.28 -6.97
CA VAL A 118 12.78 0.94 -6.39
C VAL A 118 14.04 0.80 -5.54
N TYR A 119 13.96 -0.06 -4.52
CA TYR A 119 15.09 -0.43 -3.66
C TYR A 119 15.26 -1.94 -3.61
N LYS A 120 16.48 -2.39 -3.35
CA LYS A 120 16.85 -3.80 -3.18
C LYS A 120 17.62 -3.98 -1.88
N THR A 121 17.31 -5.02 -1.13
CA THR A 121 18.17 -5.55 -0.07
C THR A 121 18.71 -6.92 -0.49
N ASN A 122 19.92 -7.25 -0.04
CA ASN A 122 20.51 -8.59 -0.18
C ASN A 122 20.86 -9.20 1.19
N ASP A 123 20.38 -8.59 2.29
CA ASP A 123 20.67 -9.00 3.67
C ASP A 123 19.41 -9.15 4.54
N GLY A 124 18.26 -9.36 3.88
CA GLY A 124 16.98 -9.62 4.53
C GLY A 124 16.36 -8.37 5.16
N GLY A 125 16.68 -7.18 4.63
CA GLY A 125 16.11 -5.91 5.04
C GLY A 125 16.93 -5.11 6.05
N LYS A 126 18.21 -5.45 6.28
CA LYS A 126 19.06 -4.64 7.17
C LYS A 126 19.54 -3.38 6.47
N THR A 127 19.88 -3.49 5.20
CA THR A 127 20.25 -2.36 4.35
C THR A 127 19.57 -2.47 3.00
N PHE A 128 19.18 -1.32 2.44
CA PHE A 128 18.62 -1.20 1.10
C PHE A 128 19.49 -0.28 0.25
N GLN A 129 19.67 -0.69 -1.00
CA GLN A 129 20.25 0.12 -2.05
C GLN A 129 19.14 0.65 -2.93
N HIS A 130 19.21 1.93 -3.30
CA HIS A 130 18.33 2.53 -4.29
C HIS A 130 18.75 2.11 -5.70
N MET A 131 17.80 1.62 -6.48
CA MET A 131 18.05 0.96 -7.77
C MET A 131 17.43 1.73 -8.95
N GLY A 132 17.08 3.01 -8.78
CA GLY A 132 16.56 3.86 -9.86
C GLY A 132 15.04 3.84 -10.02
N LEU A 133 14.56 4.28 -11.21
CA LEU A 133 13.14 4.49 -11.55
C LEU A 133 12.47 5.66 -10.78
N GLU A 134 13.25 6.65 -10.39
CA GLU A 134 12.84 7.80 -9.58
C GLU A 134 11.68 8.55 -10.21
N SER A 135 11.71 8.69 -11.53
CA SER A 135 10.73 9.46 -12.26
C SER A 135 9.35 8.80 -12.33
N THR A 136 9.20 7.55 -11.89
CA THR A 136 7.94 6.80 -11.98
C THR A 136 6.92 7.20 -10.92
N HIS A 137 7.37 7.64 -9.74
CA HIS A 137 6.61 8.01 -8.54
C HIS A 137 5.69 6.94 -7.94
N GLN A 138 5.14 6.00 -8.72
CA GLN A 138 4.18 5.01 -8.23
C GLN A 138 4.43 3.66 -8.89
N ILE A 139 5.01 2.76 -8.11
CA ILE A 139 5.21 1.36 -8.47
C ILE A 139 3.98 0.56 -8.05
N ALA A 140 3.39 -0.17 -9.00
CA ALA A 140 2.17 -0.96 -8.79
C ALA A 140 2.42 -2.46 -8.63
N ARG A 141 3.56 -2.95 -9.14
CA ARG A 141 3.95 -4.37 -9.03
C ARG A 141 5.45 -4.51 -9.24
N VAL A 142 6.08 -5.40 -8.49
CA VAL A 142 7.44 -5.89 -8.66
C VAL A 142 7.36 -7.41 -8.72
N ILE A 143 8.00 -8.02 -9.72
CA ILE A 143 8.06 -9.47 -9.87
C ILE A 143 9.52 -9.87 -10.08
N ILE A 144 10.00 -10.75 -9.21
CA ILE A 144 11.31 -11.38 -9.33
C ILE A 144 11.15 -12.68 -10.11
N ASN A 145 12.03 -12.93 -11.07
CA ASN A 145 12.09 -14.23 -11.75
C ASN A 145 12.54 -15.31 -10.76
N SER A 146 11.75 -16.38 -10.60
CA SER A 146 12.06 -17.45 -9.65
C SER A 146 13.35 -18.22 -9.96
N GLU A 147 13.86 -18.13 -11.19
CA GLU A 147 15.08 -18.79 -11.61
C GLU A 147 16.33 -17.88 -11.58
N ASP A 148 16.13 -16.56 -11.42
CA ASP A 148 17.20 -15.57 -11.46
C ASP A 148 16.79 -14.31 -10.69
N SER A 149 17.36 -14.12 -9.50
CA SER A 149 17.08 -12.99 -8.58
C SER A 149 17.43 -11.62 -9.17
N ASP A 150 18.26 -11.59 -10.21
CA ASP A 150 18.71 -10.36 -10.88
C ASP A 150 17.84 -9.99 -12.09
N ASP A 151 16.90 -10.85 -12.46
CA ASP A 151 15.89 -10.61 -13.49
C ASP A 151 14.56 -10.20 -12.87
N VAL A 152 14.29 -8.89 -12.89
CA VAL A 152 13.17 -8.28 -12.19
C VAL A 152 12.35 -7.41 -13.13
N CYS A 153 11.03 -7.59 -13.08
CA CYS A 153 10.06 -6.75 -13.78
C CYS A 153 9.38 -5.79 -12.81
N VAL A 154 9.21 -4.54 -13.22
CA VAL A 154 8.56 -3.49 -12.44
C VAL A 154 7.43 -2.86 -13.26
N CYS A 155 6.22 -2.91 -12.75
CA CYS A 155 5.08 -2.19 -13.29
C CYS A 155 4.97 -0.82 -12.63
N ALA A 156 5.25 0.22 -13.40
CA ALA A 156 5.04 1.60 -13.00
C ALA A 156 3.78 2.13 -13.66
N ILE A 157 2.81 2.52 -12.84
CA ILE A 157 1.60 3.16 -13.34
C ILE A 157 1.82 4.66 -13.62
N GLY A 158 2.89 5.23 -13.06
CA GLY A 158 3.30 6.61 -13.29
C GLY A 158 2.57 7.61 -12.43
N HIS A 159 2.89 8.88 -12.63
CA HIS A 159 2.36 10.00 -11.84
C HIS A 159 0.83 10.04 -11.84
N LEU A 160 0.22 10.21 -10.66
CA LEU A 160 -1.24 10.31 -10.49
C LEU A 160 -1.81 11.65 -10.97
N TRP A 161 -1.09 12.75 -10.72
CA TRP A 161 -1.60 14.11 -10.93
C TRP A 161 -1.22 14.73 -12.28
N GLY A 162 -0.43 14.02 -13.08
CA GLY A 162 0.07 14.53 -14.36
C GLY A 162 0.62 13.42 -15.26
N TYR A 163 0.89 13.79 -16.51
CA TYR A 163 1.54 12.92 -17.50
C TYR A 163 3.06 13.08 -17.52
N SER A 164 3.63 13.73 -16.51
CA SER A 164 5.07 13.77 -16.30
C SER A 164 5.61 12.41 -15.84
N GLY A 165 6.91 12.24 -15.99
CA GLY A 165 7.64 11.06 -15.53
C GLY A 165 7.41 9.81 -16.38
N GLU A 166 8.12 8.76 -16.00
CA GLU A 166 8.03 7.48 -16.66
C GLU A 166 6.85 6.62 -16.16
N ARG A 167 6.38 5.73 -17.04
CA ARG A 167 5.33 4.74 -16.76
C ARG A 167 5.43 3.60 -17.76
N GLY A 168 4.89 2.45 -17.39
CA GLY A 168 4.89 1.23 -18.21
C GLY A 168 5.54 0.07 -17.48
N LEU A 169 5.98 -0.93 -18.25
CA LEU A 169 6.69 -2.10 -17.75
C LEU A 169 8.20 -1.90 -17.95
N PHE A 170 8.96 -2.03 -16.87
CA PHE A 170 10.41 -1.95 -16.84
C PHE A 170 10.98 -3.31 -16.48
N ARG A 171 12.18 -3.60 -16.98
CA ARG A 171 12.90 -4.83 -16.63
C ARG A 171 14.40 -4.57 -16.46
N THR A 172 14.97 -5.17 -15.45
CA THR A 172 16.42 -5.35 -15.28
C THR A 172 16.75 -6.84 -15.45
N GLN A 173 17.97 -7.13 -15.88
CA GLN A 173 18.56 -8.48 -15.93
C GLN A 173 19.97 -8.49 -15.34
N ASP A 174 20.33 -7.42 -14.63
CA ASP A 174 21.62 -7.18 -13.99
C ASP A 174 21.42 -6.73 -12.54
N GLY A 175 20.30 -7.16 -11.94
CA GLY A 175 20.04 -6.94 -10.52
C GLY A 175 19.72 -5.51 -10.16
N GLY A 176 19.35 -4.67 -11.13
CA GLY A 176 18.94 -3.27 -10.99
C GLY A 176 19.99 -2.24 -11.40
N GLU A 177 21.13 -2.65 -11.94
CA GLU A 177 22.15 -1.71 -12.44
C GLU A 177 21.64 -0.94 -13.66
N THR A 178 20.89 -1.61 -14.55
CA THR A 178 20.24 -0.96 -15.69
C THR A 178 18.78 -1.38 -15.85
N TRP A 179 17.97 -0.44 -16.35
CA TRP A 179 16.56 -0.65 -16.61
C TRP A 179 16.22 -0.46 -18.07
N LYS A 180 15.44 -1.40 -18.60
CA LYS A 180 14.87 -1.32 -19.94
C LYS A 180 13.36 -1.17 -19.87
N LYS A 181 12.84 -0.08 -20.43
CA LYS A 181 11.41 0.07 -20.69
C LYS A 181 10.97 -0.88 -21.82
N ILE A 182 9.93 -1.66 -21.57
CA ILE A 182 9.36 -2.61 -22.52
C ILE A 182 8.17 -1.97 -23.24
N THR A 183 8.30 -1.76 -24.55
CA THR A 183 7.30 -1.04 -25.36
C THR A 183 6.73 -1.86 -26.52
N ARG A 184 7.37 -2.97 -26.91
CA ARG A 184 6.97 -3.74 -28.09
C ARG A 184 5.63 -4.46 -27.85
N GLY A 185 4.55 -3.88 -28.38
CA GLY A 185 3.19 -4.39 -28.23
C GLY A 185 2.55 -4.03 -26.88
N LEU A 186 3.12 -3.07 -26.16
CA LEU A 186 2.57 -2.47 -24.96
C LEU A 186 2.32 -0.97 -25.18
N PRO A 187 1.40 -0.34 -24.43
CA PRO A 187 1.16 1.10 -24.51
C PRO A 187 2.41 1.93 -24.18
N ASP A 188 2.65 2.97 -24.99
CA ASP A 188 3.71 3.98 -24.77
C ASP A 188 3.23 5.39 -25.17
N ASP A 189 1.97 5.69 -24.82
CA ASP A 189 1.26 6.94 -25.18
C ASP A 189 1.49 8.09 -24.17
N GLY A 190 2.33 7.87 -23.16
CA GLY A 190 2.59 8.80 -22.06
C GLY A 190 1.47 8.92 -21.02
N LYS A 191 0.37 8.17 -21.15
CA LYS A 191 -0.83 8.27 -20.29
C LYS A 191 -1.19 6.94 -19.63
N THR A 192 -0.90 5.84 -20.30
CA THR A 192 -1.24 4.47 -19.93
C THR A 192 -0.04 3.81 -19.25
N GLY A 193 -0.24 3.29 -18.04
CA GLY A 193 0.82 2.68 -17.22
C GLY A 193 0.53 1.22 -16.87
N CYS A 194 1.56 0.45 -16.50
CA CYS A 194 1.40 -0.94 -16.06
C CYS A 194 0.91 -0.98 -14.61
N THR A 195 -0.04 -1.85 -14.30
CA THR A 195 -0.71 -1.89 -12.99
C THR A 195 -0.70 -3.22 -12.29
N ASP A 196 -0.50 -4.30 -13.05
CA ASP A 196 -0.38 -5.64 -12.50
C ASP A 196 0.39 -6.52 -13.49
N LEU A 197 1.05 -7.54 -12.97
CA LEU A 197 1.83 -8.50 -13.74
C LEU A 197 1.74 -9.86 -13.05
N VAL A 198 1.33 -10.87 -13.80
CA VAL A 198 1.43 -12.28 -13.37
C VAL A 198 2.27 -13.07 -14.36
N VAL A 199 3.05 -14.00 -13.83
CA VAL A 199 3.96 -14.86 -14.60
C VAL A 199 3.50 -16.30 -14.42
N ASP A 200 3.53 -17.07 -15.49
CA ASP A 200 3.28 -18.49 -15.44
C ASP A 200 4.37 -19.19 -14.58
N PRO A 201 4.00 -19.80 -13.44
CA PRO A 201 4.97 -20.40 -12.52
C PRO A 201 5.62 -21.67 -13.06
N GLN A 202 5.08 -22.26 -14.14
CA GLN A 202 5.63 -23.43 -14.81
C GLN A 202 6.46 -23.03 -16.04
N ASN A 203 6.27 -21.81 -16.56
CA ASN A 203 7.02 -21.29 -17.70
C ASN A 203 7.17 -19.75 -17.64
N PRO A 204 8.26 -19.23 -17.05
CA PRO A 204 8.49 -17.79 -16.90
C PRO A 204 8.54 -16.98 -18.21
N LYS A 205 8.54 -17.63 -19.37
CA LYS A 205 8.41 -16.94 -20.67
C LYS A 205 6.99 -16.48 -20.96
N VAL A 206 5.99 -17.04 -20.27
CA VAL A 206 4.58 -16.68 -20.41
C VAL A 206 4.21 -15.71 -19.30
N MET A 207 3.75 -14.52 -19.69
CA MET A 207 3.50 -13.41 -18.78
C MET A 207 2.24 -12.66 -19.21
N TYR A 208 1.53 -12.07 -18.25
CA TYR A 208 0.33 -11.28 -18.48
C TYR A 208 0.42 -9.97 -17.70
N ALA A 209 0.30 -8.85 -18.40
CA ALA A 209 0.40 -7.52 -17.82
C ALA A 209 -0.92 -6.75 -18.02
N ALA A 210 -1.35 -6.05 -16.97
CA ALA A 210 -2.48 -5.13 -17.02
C ALA A 210 -2.00 -3.70 -17.21
N PHE A 211 -2.66 -2.96 -18.09
CA PHE A 211 -2.40 -1.55 -18.32
C PHE A 211 -3.71 -0.76 -18.29
N TYR A 212 -3.66 0.48 -17.80
CA TYR A 212 -4.74 1.44 -18.06
C TYR A 212 -4.28 2.90 -17.95
N HIS A 213 -5.08 3.79 -18.53
CA HIS A 213 -4.91 5.23 -18.46
C HIS A 213 -5.54 5.78 -17.16
N ARG A 214 -4.77 6.50 -16.36
CA ARG A 214 -5.31 7.30 -15.25
C ARG A 214 -4.89 8.76 -15.29
N LEU A 215 -5.74 9.63 -14.76
CA LEU A 215 -5.36 11.00 -14.36
C LEU A 215 -6.28 11.51 -13.26
N ARG A 216 -5.71 12.03 -12.18
CA ARG A 216 -6.45 12.68 -11.10
C ARG A 216 -6.15 14.18 -11.09
N LYS A 217 -7.17 15.00 -11.36
CA LYS A 217 -7.15 16.45 -11.16
C LYS A 217 -8.02 16.82 -9.95
N PRO A 218 -7.86 18.01 -9.35
CA PRO A 218 -8.72 18.43 -8.24
C PRO A 218 -10.23 18.39 -8.57
N TRP A 219 -10.59 18.60 -9.85
CA TRP A 219 -11.97 18.67 -10.33
C TRP A 219 -12.41 17.50 -11.22
N ASN A 220 -11.53 16.53 -11.51
CA ASN A 220 -11.86 15.44 -12.43
C ASN A 220 -11.03 14.18 -12.18
N PHE A 221 -11.58 13.03 -12.53
CA PHE A 221 -10.91 11.75 -12.44
C PHE A 221 -11.13 10.92 -13.70
N ASN A 222 -10.05 10.61 -14.40
CA ASN A 222 -10.03 9.70 -15.54
C ASN A 222 -9.54 8.33 -15.06
N SER A 223 -10.38 7.31 -15.26
CA SER A 223 -10.04 5.89 -15.02
C SER A 223 -10.41 5.09 -16.26
N GLY A 224 -9.39 4.76 -17.05
CA GLY A 224 -9.50 3.94 -18.24
C GLY A 224 -9.32 4.68 -19.56
N GLY A 225 -9.06 3.91 -20.61
CA GLY A 225 -8.80 4.37 -21.97
C GLY A 225 -8.69 3.20 -22.95
N GLU A 226 -8.63 3.49 -24.25
CA GLU A 226 -8.59 2.46 -25.31
C GLU A 226 -7.32 1.59 -25.24
N GLU A 227 -6.20 2.14 -24.79
CA GLU A 227 -4.96 1.39 -24.58
C GLU A 227 -4.98 0.54 -23.30
N GLY A 228 -6.03 0.66 -22.47
CA GLY A 228 -6.25 -0.21 -21.33
C GLY A 228 -6.52 -1.66 -21.76
N GLY A 229 -6.11 -2.61 -20.92
CA GLY A 229 -6.43 -4.02 -21.12
C GLY A 229 -5.38 -4.98 -20.56
N ILE A 230 -5.54 -6.26 -20.93
CA ILE A 230 -4.63 -7.34 -20.57
C ILE A 230 -3.76 -7.66 -21.79
N TYR A 231 -2.46 -7.75 -21.58
CA TYR A 231 -1.46 -8.02 -22.60
C TYR A 231 -0.73 -9.31 -22.25
N LYS A 232 -0.50 -10.18 -23.24
CA LYS A 232 0.22 -11.44 -23.07
C LYS A 232 1.55 -11.44 -23.78
N SER A 233 2.58 -11.97 -23.12
CA SER A 233 3.83 -12.40 -23.73
C SER A 233 3.98 -13.92 -23.65
N THR A 234 4.66 -14.51 -24.63
CA THR A 234 5.05 -15.93 -24.66
C THR A 234 6.55 -16.11 -24.90
N ASN A 235 7.32 -15.02 -24.86
CA ASN A 235 8.75 -15.01 -25.15
C ASN A 235 9.57 -14.26 -24.09
N GLY A 236 9.09 -14.29 -22.84
CA GLY A 236 9.73 -13.67 -21.69
C GLY A 236 9.72 -12.16 -21.78
N GLY A 237 8.57 -11.57 -22.14
CA GLY A 237 8.37 -10.12 -22.13
C GLY A 237 9.04 -9.35 -23.28
N ARG A 238 9.65 -10.02 -24.27
CA ARG A 238 10.28 -9.34 -25.42
C ARG A 238 9.28 -8.71 -26.38
N SER A 239 8.10 -9.31 -26.50
CA SER A 239 6.97 -8.73 -27.24
C SER A 239 5.66 -9.17 -26.62
N TRP A 240 4.65 -8.32 -26.79
CA TRP A 240 3.34 -8.49 -26.18
C TRP A 240 2.22 -8.39 -27.23
N LYS A 241 1.07 -8.99 -26.90
CA LYS A 241 -0.16 -8.89 -27.69
C LYS A 241 -1.32 -8.58 -26.74
N LYS A 242 -2.14 -7.58 -27.09
CA LYS A 242 -3.39 -7.29 -26.38
C LYS A 242 -4.37 -8.46 -26.51
N LEU A 243 -5.02 -8.83 -25.42
CA LEU A 243 -6.10 -9.82 -25.37
C LEU A 243 -7.44 -9.11 -25.49
N GLU A 244 -8.33 -9.64 -26.33
CA GLU A 244 -9.59 -8.97 -26.68
C GLU A 244 -10.81 -9.91 -26.62
N ASP A 245 -10.62 -11.20 -26.90
CA ASP A 245 -11.75 -12.15 -26.99
C ASP A 245 -12.39 -12.39 -25.62
N GLY A 246 -13.65 -11.94 -25.48
CA GLY A 246 -14.41 -12.00 -24.24
C GLY A 246 -14.07 -10.92 -23.20
N LEU A 247 -13.33 -9.88 -23.59
CA LEU A 247 -12.98 -8.75 -22.72
C LEU A 247 -13.63 -7.43 -23.21
N PRO A 248 -14.02 -6.53 -22.29
CA PRO A 248 -14.58 -5.23 -22.65
C PRO A 248 -13.49 -4.25 -23.11
N THR A 249 -13.90 -3.20 -23.84
CA THR A 249 -13.09 -2.00 -24.12
C THR A 249 -13.98 -0.76 -24.12
N PRO A 250 -13.51 0.41 -23.68
CA PRO A 250 -12.25 0.66 -22.95
C PRO A 250 -12.26 0.07 -21.53
N THR A 251 -11.07 -0.08 -20.93
CA THR A 251 -10.90 -0.61 -19.57
C THR A 251 -10.09 0.33 -18.67
N GLY A 252 -10.37 0.27 -17.37
CA GLY A 252 -9.64 0.93 -16.29
C GLY A 252 -8.76 -0.05 -15.51
N ARG A 253 -8.69 0.09 -14.17
CA ARG A 253 -7.87 -0.79 -13.32
C ARG A 253 -8.24 -2.26 -13.49
N ILE A 254 -7.23 -3.11 -13.64
CA ILE A 254 -7.36 -4.56 -13.77
C ILE A 254 -6.41 -5.21 -12.77
N GLY A 255 -6.95 -6.11 -11.95
CA GLY A 255 -6.16 -7.07 -11.18
C GLY A 255 -6.16 -8.43 -11.86
N LEU A 256 -5.02 -9.12 -11.81
CA LEU A 256 -4.79 -10.41 -12.45
C LEU A 256 -4.46 -11.49 -11.41
N ALA A 257 -4.91 -12.71 -11.67
CA ALA A 257 -4.49 -13.90 -10.95
C ALA A 257 -4.30 -15.07 -11.93
N ILE A 258 -3.29 -15.90 -11.65
CA ILE A 258 -3.00 -17.13 -12.39
C ILE A 258 -2.99 -18.28 -11.38
N TYR A 259 -3.61 -19.40 -11.74
CA TYR A 259 -3.64 -20.55 -10.85
C TYR A 259 -2.31 -21.34 -10.93
N GLU A 260 -1.65 -21.55 -9.80
CA GLU A 260 -0.28 -22.09 -9.79
C GLU A 260 -0.19 -23.52 -10.34
N LYS A 261 -1.21 -24.36 -10.10
CA LYS A 261 -1.20 -25.77 -10.54
C LYS A 261 -1.63 -25.97 -12.00
N ASP A 262 -2.45 -25.08 -12.53
CA ASP A 262 -2.82 -25.07 -13.95
C ASP A 262 -2.82 -23.63 -14.51
N PRO A 263 -1.68 -23.19 -15.08
CA PRO A 263 -1.51 -21.86 -15.67
C PRO A 263 -2.41 -21.55 -16.88
N ASN A 264 -3.23 -22.50 -17.35
CA ASN A 264 -4.29 -22.19 -18.31
C ASN A 264 -5.44 -21.42 -17.66
N ILE A 265 -5.59 -21.53 -16.34
CA ILE A 265 -6.63 -20.86 -15.57
C ILE A 265 -6.12 -19.48 -15.14
N LEU A 266 -6.75 -18.45 -15.69
CA LEU A 266 -6.54 -17.06 -15.28
C LEU A 266 -7.85 -16.43 -14.86
N MET A 267 -7.75 -15.49 -13.93
CA MET A 267 -8.86 -14.63 -13.57
C MET A 267 -8.44 -13.17 -13.56
N ALA A 268 -9.40 -12.31 -13.90
CA ALA A 268 -9.21 -10.87 -13.90
C ALA A 268 -10.41 -10.19 -13.26
N LEU A 269 -10.14 -9.16 -12.47
CA LEU A 269 -11.14 -8.21 -11.99
C LEU A 269 -10.96 -6.91 -12.76
N VAL A 270 -11.90 -6.62 -13.67
CA VAL A 270 -11.74 -5.59 -14.71
C VAL A 270 -12.65 -4.41 -14.43
N GLU A 271 -12.09 -3.20 -14.37
CA GLU A 271 -12.85 -1.95 -14.47
C GLU A 271 -13.27 -1.71 -15.93
N ALA A 272 -14.56 -1.54 -16.15
CA ALA A 272 -15.11 -1.11 -17.43
C ALA A 272 -16.45 -0.39 -17.20
N LYS A 273 -17.16 -0.07 -18.29
CA LYS A 273 -18.54 0.41 -18.18
C LYS A 273 -19.38 -0.60 -17.38
N ARG A 274 -20.17 -0.12 -16.43
CA ARG A 274 -21.06 -0.98 -15.63
C ARG A 274 -22.06 -1.68 -16.54
N SER A 275 -22.20 -3.00 -16.37
CA SER A 275 -23.25 -3.81 -16.99
C SER A 275 -24.31 -4.19 -15.94
N THR A 276 -25.50 -4.57 -16.40
CA THR A 276 -26.61 -5.07 -15.58
C THR A 276 -26.91 -6.56 -15.82
N SER A 277 -26.22 -7.21 -16.75
CA SER A 277 -26.36 -8.66 -17.03
C SER A 277 -25.04 -9.26 -17.54
N LEU A 278 -24.90 -10.59 -17.48
CA LEU A 278 -23.71 -11.29 -17.96
C LEU A 278 -23.64 -11.38 -19.51
N ASP A 279 -24.74 -11.09 -20.21
CA ASP A 279 -24.80 -11.12 -21.68
C ASP A 279 -24.13 -9.90 -22.32
N THR A 280 -23.90 -8.84 -21.55
CA THR A 280 -23.21 -7.62 -22.00
C THR A 280 -21.96 -7.43 -21.15
N LEU A 281 -20.79 -7.48 -21.79
CA LEU A 281 -19.50 -7.29 -21.13
C LEU A 281 -19.47 -5.94 -20.39
N GLY A 282 -18.87 -5.93 -19.21
CA GLY A 282 -18.76 -4.74 -18.38
C GLY A 282 -17.82 -4.91 -17.18
N SER A 283 -17.88 -3.99 -16.23
CA SER A 283 -17.05 -4.08 -15.02
C SER A 283 -17.39 -5.33 -14.20
N GLY A 284 -16.40 -6.15 -13.86
CA GLY A 284 -16.62 -7.36 -13.06
C GLY A 284 -15.52 -8.42 -13.21
N VAL A 285 -15.88 -9.68 -12.92
CA VAL A 285 -14.97 -10.83 -12.87
C VAL A 285 -14.98 -11.58 -14.20
N TYR A 286 -13.77 -11.85 -14.70
CA TYR A 286 -13.52 -12.61 -15.91
C TYR A 286 -12.66 -13.83 -15.59
N ARG A 287 -12.95 -14.95 -16.25
CA ARG A 287 -12.19 -16.20 -16.10
C ARG A 287 -11.83 -16.77 -17.47
N SER A 288 -10.59 -17.21 -17.63
CA SER A 288 -10.08 -17.93 -18.79
C SER A 288 -9.66 -19.34 -18.37
N GLU A 289 -9.86 -20.32 -19.27
CA GLU A 289 -9.46 -21.73 -19.09
C GLU A 289 -8.43 -22.17 -20.15
N ASP A 290 -7.94 -21.22 -20.96
CA ASP A 290 -7.13 -21.51 -22.16
C ASP A 290 -5.91 -20.59 -22.28
N ALA A 291 -5.35 -20.22 -21.12
CA ALA A 291 -4.22 -19.33 -20.98
C ALA A 291 -4.50 -17.93 -21.58
N GLY A 292 -5.71 -17.40 -21.36
CA GLY A 292 -6.11 -16.05 -21.76
C GLY A 292 -6.40 -15.89 -23.25
N LYS A 293 -6.59 -16.97 -24.01
CA LYS A 293 -7.02 -16.85 -25.42
C LYS A 293 -8.46 -16.38 -25.50
N THR A 294 -9.33 -16.91 -24.65
CA THR A 294 -10.73 -16.49 -24.50
C THR A 294 -11.06 -16.25 -23.03
N TRP A 295 -11.96 -15.29 -22.79
CA TRP A 295 -12.41 -14.92 -21.45
C TRP A 295 -13.94 -15.06 -21.33
N LYS A 296 -14.39 -15.57 -20.18
CA LYS A 296 -15.81 -15.64 -19.82
C LYS A 296 -16.10 -14.60 -18.75
N TYR A 297 -17.12 -13.79 -18.97
CA TYR A 297 -17.63 -12.85 -17.97
C TYR A 297 -18.53 -13.61 -16.99
N VAL A 298 -18.10 -13.74 -15.73
CA VAL A 298 -18.74 -14.65 -14.76
C VAL A 298 -19.47 -13.92 -13.63
N ASN A 299 -19.15 -12.65 -13.36
CA ASN A 299 -19.80 -11.87 -12.30
C ASN A 299 -19.70 -10.36 -12.55
N LEU A 300 -20.73 -9.61 -12.17
CA LEU A 300 -20.83 -8.14 -12.36
C LEU A 300 -20.14 -7.32 -11.25
N TYR A 301 -19.58 -7.98 -10.23
CA TYR A 301 -19.07 -7.32 -9.04
C TYR A 301 -17.68 -6.74 -9.28
N ASN A 302 -17.57 -5.42 -9.21
CA ASN A 302 -16.31 -4.71 -9.06
C ASN A 302 -16.60 -3.37 -8.37
N ASN A 303 -16.39 -3.32 -7.05
CA ASN A 303 -16.70 -2.15 -6.25
C ASN A 303 -15.53 -1.14 -6.27
N ARG A 304 -15.82 0.13 -6.58
CA ARG A 304 -14.88 1.27 -6.59
C ARG A 304 -13.51 0.94 -7.23
N PRO A 305 -13.50 0.58 -8.52
CA PRO A 305 -12.37 -0.12 -9.12
C PRO A 305 -11.04 0.63 -9.09
N PHE A 306 -11.03 1.95 -9.26
CA PHE A 306 -9.82 2.76 -9.20
C PHE A 306 -9.00 2.62 -7.92
N TYR A 307 -9.66 2.27 -6.81
CA TYR A 307 -9.04 2.15 -5.50
C TYR A 307 -8.71 0.70 -5.14
N TYR A 308 -9.50 -0.26 -5.63
CA TYR A 308 -9.29 -1.68 -5.39
C TYR A 308 -9.05 -2.46 -6.70
N SER A 309 -9.91 -3.43 -7.03
CA SER A 309 -9.82 -4.33 -8.18
C SER A 309 -8.64 -5.30 -8.12
N GLN A 310 -8.47 -5.99 -6.99
CA GLN A 310 -7.55 -7.11 -6.91
C GLN A 310 -8.30 -8.43 -6.77
N ILE A 311 -7.72 -9.47 -7.37
CA ILE A 311 -8.24 -10.83 -7.37
C ILE A 311 -7.10 -11.79 -7.02
N ARG A 312 -7.43 -12.87 -6.30
CA ARG A 312 -6.52 -13.97 -5.97
C ARG A 312 -7.23 -15.31 -6.14
N ILE A 313 -6.48 -16.34 -6.49
CA ILE A 313 -6.95 -17.73 -6.60
C ILE A 313 -6.23 -18.54 -5.53
N ASN A 314 -6.96 -19.35 -4.76
CA ASN A 314 -6.32 -20.23 -3.77
C ASN A 314 -5.31 -21.17 -4.46
N PRO A 315 -4.08 -21.32 -3.95
CA PRO A 315 -3.05 -22.12 -4.63
C PRO A 315 -3.39 -23.62 -4.71
N HIS A 316 -4.39 -24.09 -3.97
CA HIS A 316 -4.81 -25.49 -3.94
C HIS A 316 -6.16 -25.77 -4.59
N ASP A 317 -6.96 -24.75 -4.92
CA ASP A 317 -8.33 -24.86 -5.42
C ASP A 317 -8.69 -23.65 -6.30
N ASP A 318 -8.82 -23.87 -7.61
CA ASP A 318 -9.14 -22.84 -8.60
C ASP A 318 -10.60 -22.35 -8.55
N GLN A 319 -11.47 -23.06 -7.82
CA GLN A 319 -12.85 -22.63 -7.58
C GLN A 319 -12.92 -21.62 -6.43
N ARG A 320 -11.91 -21.62 -5.55
CA ARG A 320 -11.82 -20.72 -4.41
C ARG A 320 -11.09 -19.44 -4.77
N VAL A 321 -11.85 -18.36 -4.89
CA VAL A 321 -11.40 -17.07 -5.41
C VAL A 321 -11.69 -15.97 -4.41
N TYR A 322 -10.77 -15.01 -4.30
CA TYR A 322 -10.86 -13.89 -3.38
C TYR A 322 -10.84 -12.58 -4.17
N LEU A 323 -11.77 -11.68 -3.87
CA LEU A 323 -11.75 -10.31 -4.39
C LEU A 323 -11.47 -9.35 -3.23
N LEU A 324 -10.47 -8.50 -3.42
CA LEU A 324 -10.13 -7.44 -2.47
C LEU A 324 -10.77 -6.15 -3.00
N THR A 325 -11.79 -5.68 -2.28
CA THR A 325 -12.55 -4.47 -2.56
C THR A 325 -12.85 -3.75 -1.25
N THR A 326 -13.80 -2.79 -1.21
CA THR A 326 -14.35 -2.28 0.06
C THR A 326 -14.75 -3.42 1.00
N ARG A 327 -15.23 -4.54 0.44
CA ARG A 327 -15.46 -5.79 1.19
C ARG A 327 -14.52 -6.88 0.69
N PHE A 328 -14.12 -7.75 1.62
CA PHE A 328 -13.47 -9.01 1.30
C PHE A 328 -14.54 -9.97 0.80
N MET A 329 -14.50 -10.31 -0.49
CA MET A 329 -15.45 -11.23 -1.11
C MET A 329 -14.77 -12.54 -1.44
N THR A 330 -15.48 -13.64 -1.22
CA THR A 330 -15.03 -15.01 -1.53
C THR A 330 -16.00 -15.69 -2.48
N SER A 331 -15.47 -16.59 -3.30
CA SER A 331 -16.23 -17.54 -4.12
C SER A 331 -15.73 -18.96 -3.87
N VAL A 332 -16.60 -19.94 -4.09
CA VAL A 332 -16.30 -21.38 -4.10
C VAL A 332 -16.71 -22.04 -5.42
N ASP A 333 -17.02 -21.24 -6.45
CA ASP A 333 -17.51 -21.67 -7.77
C ASP A 333 -16.82 -20.94 -8.93
N GLY A 334 -15.57 -20.53 -8.72
CA GLY A 334 -14.75 -19.90 -9.75
C GLY A 334 -15.13 -18.46 -10.04
N GLY A 335 -15.67 -17.75 -9.05
CA GLY A 335 -16.05 -16.34 -9.12
C GLY A 335 -17.49 -16.09 -9.58
N LYS A 336 -18.32 -17.12 -9.80
CA LYS A 336 -19.70 -16.94 -10.30
C LYS A 336 -20.62 -16.38 -9.23
N THR A 337 -20.54 -16.90 -8.01
CA THR A 337 -21.22 -16.37 -6.84
C THR A 337 -20.21 -15.83 -5.82
N LEU A 338 -20.62 -14.79 -5.09
CA LEU A 338 -19.78 -14.11 -4.11
C LEU A 338 -20.50 -14.01 -2.77
N THR A 339 -19.77 -14.32 -1.71
CA THR A 339 -20.18 -14.13 -0.32
C THR A 339 -19.18 -13.23 0.39
N ASN A 340 -19.57 -12.62 1.52
CA ASN A 340 -18.60 -11.96 2.38
C ASN A 340 -17.62 -13.03 2.89
N GLY A 341 -16.32 -12.77 2.77
CA GLY A 341 -15.24 -13.66 3.20
C GLY A 341 -14.86 -13.52 4.67
N SER A 342 -15.45 -12.54 5.37
CA SER A 342 -15.35 -12.38 6.81
C SER A 342 -16.74 -12.07 7.37
N GLN A 343 -17.08 -12.72 8.46
CA GLN A 343 -18.19 -12.31 9.34
C GLN A 343 -17.69 -11.52 10.55
N ASP A 344 -16.37 -11.45 10.72
CA ASP A 344 -15.71 -10.80 11.81
C ASP A 344 -15.69 -9.28 11.56
N GLN A 345 -16.27 -8.53 12.50
CA GLN A 345 -16.25 -7.07 12.45
C GLN A 345 -14.88 -6.47 12.75
N GLU A 346 -13.95 -7.26 13.30
CA GLU A 346 -12.61 -6.79 13.62
C GLU A 346 -11.73 -6.65 12.37
N VAL A 347 -11.99 -7.49 11.36
CA VAL A 347 -11.41 -7.36 10.02
C VAL A 347 -12.14 -6.23 9.31
N HIS A 348 -11.46 -5.08 9.24
CA HIS A 348 -11.97 -3.82 8.70
C HIS A 348 -12.43 -3.91 7.24
N GLY A 349 -13.00 -2.83 6.68
CA GLY A 349 -13.21 -2.70 5.24
C GLY A 349 -11.92 -2.34 4.48
N ASP A 350 -12.06 -2.16 3.16
CA ASP A 350 -11.03 -1.60 2.28
C ASP A 350 -9.78 -2.49 2.19
N PHE A 351 -9.90 -3.57 1.42
CA PHE A 351 -8.87 -4.61 1.28
C PHE A 351 -7.97 -4.36 0.08
N HIS A 352 -6.66 -4.49 0.29
CA HIS A 352 -5.62 -4.11 -0.68
C HIS A 352 -4.45 -5.09 -0.80
N ALA A 353 -4.34 -6.07 0.11
CA ALA A 353 -3.25 -7.02 0.10
C ALA A 353 -3.71 -8.40 0.56
N MET A 354 -3.11 -9.43 -0.01
CA MET A 354 -3.33 -10.80 0.41
C MET A 354 -2.15 -11.65 -0.03
N TRP A 355 -1.58 -12.38 0.92
CA TRP A 355 -0.62 -13.44 0.68
C TRP A 355 -1.28 -14.79 1.01
N LEU A 356 -1.27 -15.70 0.05
CA LEU A 356 -1.84 -17.05 0.17
C LEU A 356 -0.72 -18.04 0.45
N ASP A 357 -0.90 -18.88 1.46
CA ASP A 357 0.11 -19.87 1.81
C ASP A 357 0.14 -21.00 0.76
N PRO A 358 1.30 -21.25 0.10
CA PRO A 358 1.41 -22.29 -0.93
C PRO A 358 1.48 -23.72 -0.36
N LYS A 359 1.61 -23.87 0.96
CA LYS A 359 1.68 -25.16 1.66
C LYS A 359 0.41 -25.49 2.43
N ASP A 360 -0.42 -24.49 2.71
CA ASP A 360 -1.62 -24.64 3.52
C ASP A 360 -2.78 -23.85 2.91
N LYS A 361 -3.71 -24.57 2.28
CA LYS A 361 -4.88 -23.95 1.65
C LYS A 361 -5.69 -23.08 2.62
N ASP A 362 -5.68 -23.42 3.92
CA ASP A 362 -6.50 -22.80 4.96
C ASP A 362 -5.91 -21.50 5.50
N ARG A 363 -4.62 -21.23 5.24
CA ARG A 363 -3.87 -20.11 5.81
C ARG A 363 -3.60 -18.99 4.81
N TYR A 364 -3.81 -17.76 5.25
CA TYR A 364 -3.42 -16.58 4.49
C TYR A 364 -3.33 -15.33 5.37
N TYR A 365 -2.48 -14.39 4.94
CA TYR A 365 -2.47 -13.03 5.44
C TYR A 365 -3.39 -12.15 4.59
N LEU A 366 -4.09 -11.23 5.24
CA LEU A 366 -5.04 -10.31 4.63
C LEU A 366 -4.75 -8.88 5.12
N GLY A 367 -4.60 -7.94 4.19
CA GLY A 367 -4.31 -6.54 4.49
C GLY A 367 -5.46 -5.61 4.10
N ALA A 368 -5.75 -4.66 4.98
CA ALA A 368 -6.82 -3.68 4.86
C ALA A 368 -6.40 -2.30 5.42
N ASP A 369 -7.31 -1.33 5.42
CA ASP A 369 -7.06 0.02 5.93
C ASP A 369 -6.91 0.11 7.48
N LYS A 370 -7.14 -1.00 8.21
CA LYS A 370 -6.88 -1.13 9.67
C LYS A 370 -5.70 -2.06 9.98
N GLY A 371 -4.86 -2.35 9.02
CA GLY A 371 -3.70 -3.21 9.21
C GLY A 371 -3.89 -4.60 8.65
N MET A 372 -3.22 -5.57 9.27
CA MET A 372 -3.09 -6.91 8.74
C MET A 372 -3.74 -7.94 9.67
N SER A 373 -4.31 -8.97 9.08
CA SER A 373 -4.85 -10.13 9.79
C SER A 373 -4.30 -11.44 9.24
N LEU A 374 -4.28 -12.49 10.07
CA LEU A 374 -3.96 -13.86 9.70
C LEU A 374 -5.16 -14.76 9.98
N THR A 375 -5.45 -15.69 9.08
CA THR A 375 -6.37 -16.79 9.33
C THR A 375 -5.67 -18.14 9.18
N HIS A 376 -6.18 -19.14 9.89
CA HIS A 376 -5.76 -20.54 9.80
C HIS A 376 -6.91 -21.47 9.40
N ASP A 377 -8.10 -20.93 9.12
CA ASP A 377 -9.32 -21.69 8.91
C ASP A 377 -10.16 -21.12 7.75
N HIS A 378 -9.46 -20.70 6.69
CA HIS A 378 -10.07 -20.19 5.47
C HIS A 378 -10.87 -18.88 5.64
N GLY A 379 -10.61 -18.10 6.69
CA GLY A 379 -11.27 -16.82 6.96
C GLY A 379 -12.56 -16.95 7.74
N GLN A 380 -12.77 -18.05 8.46
CA GLN A 380 -13.85 -18.12 9.44
C GLN A 380 -13.51 -17.26 10.65
N HIS A 381 -12.24 -17.27 11.06
CA HIS A 381 -11.71 -16.43 12.13
C HIS A 381 -10.40 -15.77 11.70
N PHE A 382 -10.14 -14.61 12.29
CA PHE A 382 -8.95 -13.84 12.02
C PHE A 382 -8.27 -13.41 13.31
N GLN A 383 -6.95 -13.46 13.31
CA GLN A 383 -6.12 -12.73 14.26
C GLN A 383 -5.75 -11.40 13.62
N LEU A 384 -6.30 -10.29 14.14
CA LEU A 384 -5.86 -8.94 13.78
C LEU A 384 -4.55 -8.62 14.52
N TYR A 385 -3.58 -8.05 13.81
CA TYR A 385 -2.36 -7.53 14.40
C TYR A 385 -2.52 -6.05 14.74
N ASP A 386 -2.48 -5.74 16.02
CA ASP A 386 -2.71 -4.41 16.59
C ASP A 386 -1.47 -3.90 17.37
N ASN A 387 -0.30 -4.47 17.07
CA ASN A 387 0.94 -4.37 17.83
C ASN A 387 2.10 -3.71 17.06
N PHE A 388 1.83 -3.01 15.95
CA PHE A 388 2.81 -2.20 15.23
C PHE A 388 2.18 -0.88 14.75
N ALA A 389 2.90 0.23 14.95
CA ALA A 389 2.35 1.58 14.87
C ALA A 389 2.46 2.16 13.45
N ILE A 390 1.42 1.93 12.65
CA ILE A 390 1.34 2.28 11.22
C ILE A 390 0.23 3.29 10.90
N GLY A 391 -0.18 4.07 11.90
CA GLY A 391 -1.33 4.96 11.81
C GLY A 391 -1.18 6.10 10.81
N GLN A 392 -2.26 6.42 10.10
CA GLN A 392 -2.31 7.48 9.09
C GLN A 392 -3.13 8.67 9.60
N PHE A 393 -2.45 9.60 10.27
CA PHE A 393 -3.08 10.82 10.78
C PHE A 393 -3.41 11.81 9.66
N TYR A 394 -4.62 12.37 9.68
CA TYR A 394 -4.94 13.58 8.91
C TYR A 394 -4.45 14.84 9.61
N ARG A 395 -4.72 14.95 10.93
CA ARG A 395 -4.35 16.08 11.79
C ARG A 395 -4.11 15.60 13.22
N ILE A 396 -3.15 16.23 13.88
CA ILE A 396 -2.81 16.01 15.29
C ILE A 396 -3.07 17.28 16.12
N ASN A 397 -3.37 17.10 17.39
CA ASN A 397 -3.51 18.12 18.42
C ASN A 397 -3.06 17.54 19.77
N TYR A 398 -2.99 18.35 20.83
CA TYR A 398 -2.59 17.91 22.16
C TYR A 398 -3.34 18.67 23.26
N ASP A 399 -3.35 18.12 24.47
CA ASP A 399 -3.93 18.76 25.64
C ASP A 399 -2.87 19.30 26.62
N MET A 400 -3.33 19.83 27.76
CA MET A 400 -2.45 20.43 28.78
C MET A 400 -2.34 19.57 30.04
N GLN A 401 -2.66 18.27 29.98
CA GLN A 401 -2.50 17.36 31.12
C GLN A 401 -1.01 17.05 31.39
N ASP A 402 -0.69 16.43 32.54
CA ASP A 402 0.64 15.90 32.82
C ASP A 402 0.56 14.44 33.30
N PRO A 403 0.93 13.45 32.46
CA PRO A 403 1.41 13.61 31.08
C PRO A 403 0.30 14.10 30.14
N TYR A 404 0.66 14.90 29.13
CA TYR A 404 -0.30 15.41 28.14
C TYR A 404 -0.73 14.32 27.17
N TYR A 405 -1.92 14.42 26.60
CA TYR A 405 -2.39 13.54 25.53
C TYR A 405 -2.21 14.18 24.17
N VAL A 406 -1.83 13.37 23.20
CA VAL A 406 -1.85 13.67 21.76
C VAL A 406 -3.10 13.05 21.19
N LEU A 407 -3.90 13.85 20.48
CA LEU A 407 -5.17 13.44 19.90
C LEU A 407 -5.10 13.69 18.41
N GLY A 408 -5.76 12.85 17.63
CA GLY A 408 -5.80 13.06 16.20
C GLY A 408 -6.78 12.17 15.50
N GLY A 409 -7.09 12.59 14.29
CA GLY A 409 -7.98 11.88 13.40
C GLY A 409 -7.20 11.01 12.42
N PHE A 410 -7.63 9.76 12.26
CA PHE A 410 -7.02 8.77 11.40
C PHE A 410 -7.88 8.44 10.19
N GLN A 411 -7.22 8.06 9.09
CA GLN A 411 -7.88 7.49 7.93
C GLN A 411 -8.63 6.21 8.30
N ASP A 412 -9.93 6.19 7.95
CA ASP A 412 -10.98 5.17 8.18
C ASP A 412 -11.17 4.63 9.61
N ASN A 413 -10.26 4.95 10.52
CA ASN A 413 -10.20 4.37 11.86
C ASN A 413 -10.62 5.33 12.97
N GLY A 414 -11.05 6.54 12.62
CA GLY A 414 -11.69 7.48 13.53
C GLY A 414 -10.69 8.35 14.27
N SER A 415 -11.13 8.96 15.36
CA SER A 415 -10.27 9.81 16.19
C SER A 415 -9.81 9.06 17.44
N TYR A 416 -8.51 9.13 17.74
CA TYR A 416 -7.94 8.58 18.97
C TYR A 416 -7.24 9.64 19.81
N ALA A 417 -7.02 9.32 21.07
CA ALA A 417 -6.04 9.96 21.93
C ALA A 417 -5.04 8.92 22.45
N THR A 418 -3.78 9.33 22.55
CA THR A 418 -2.70 8.57 23.20
C THR A 418 -1.93 9.48 24.16
N ALA A 419 -1.45 8.93 25.27
CA ALA A 419 -0.67 9.71 26.21
C ALA A 419 0.73 9.96 25.63
N SER A 420 1.27 11.15 25.83
CA SER A 420 2.68 11.44 25.54
C SER A 420 3.62 10.55 26.34
N PHE A 421 3.21 10.15 27.55
CA PHE A 421 3.96 9.26 28.43
C PHE A 421 3.00 8.49 29.34
N SER A 422 3.43 7.35 29.87
CA SER A 422 2.65 6.55 30.81
C SER A 422 3.45 6.32 32.08
N ARG A 423 2.78 6.43 33.24
CA ARG A 423 3.37 6.08 34.55
C ARG A 423 3.37 4.57 34.81
N ASP A 424 2.80 3.76 33.91
CA ASP A 424 2.91 2.31 33.96
C ASP A 424 4.36 1.90 33.65
N ALA A 425 4.90 0.96 34.42
CA ALA A 425 6.27 0.46 34.23
C ALA A 425 6.49 -0.21 32.86
N ARG A 426 5.41 -0.61 32.18
CA ARG A 426 5.43 -1.19 30.82
C ARG A 426 5.38 -0.15 29.71
N GLY A 427 5.27 1.14 30.03
CA GLY A 427 5.12 2.21 29.04
C GLY A 427 3.66 2.44 28.63
N ILE A 428 3.46 3.01 27.44
CA ILE A 428 2.12 3.29 26.89
C ILE A 428 1.55 1.98 26.37
N LEU A 429 0.45 1.52 26.97
CA LEU A 429 -0.24 0.30 26.56
C LEU A 429 -1.29 0.62 25.50
N ASN A 430 -1.67 -0.36 24.67
CA ASN A 430 -2.76 -0.20 23.71
C ASN A 430 -4.07 0.25 24.39
N ASP A 431 -4.36 -0.28 25.58
CA ASP A 431 -5.54 0.08 26.38
C ASP A 431 -5.47 1.49 27.00
N SER A 432 -4.29 2.13 26.99
CA SER A 432 -4.15 3.54 27.37
C SER A 432 -4.61 4.48 26.27
N ASN A 433 -4.76 3.98 25.05
CA ASN A 433 -5.29 4.72 23.91
C ASN A 433 -6.80 4.52 23.85
N TRP A 434 -7.57 5.59 23.67
CA TRP A 434 -9.01 5.45 23.48
C TRP A 434 -9.48 6.03 22.16
N LYS A 435 -10.39 5.30 21.54
CA LYS A 435 -11.10 5.69 20.33
C LYS A 435 -12.34 6.50 20.70
N MET A 436 -12.54 7.63 20.01
CA MET A 436 -13.70 8.49 20.24
C MET A 436 -14.90 8.11 19.38
N HIS A 437 -14.66 7.77 18.11
CA HIS A 437 -15.68 7.32 17.14
C HIS A 437 -15.04 6.60 15.95
N TRP A 438 -15.85 6.05 15.04
CA TRP A 438 -15.44 5.43 13.77
C TRP A 438 -15.44 6.44 12.60
N GLY A 439 -15.09 5.99 11.39
CA GLY A 439 -15.04 6.81 10.17
C GLY A 439 -13.65 7.38 9.88
N ASP A 440 -13.54 8.27 8.92
CA ASP A 440 -12.35 9.10 8.76
C ASP A 440 -12.32 10.16 9.87
N GLY A 441 -11.52 9.95 10.92
CA GLY A 441 -11.31 10.98 11.95
C GLY A 441 -10.55 12.14 11.31
N GLN A 442 -11.15 13.32 11.17
CA GLN A 442 -10.51 14.44 10.49
C GLN A 442 -9.74 15.31 11.50
N ASN A 443 -10.44 16.15 12.25
CA ASN A 443 -9.86 16.99 13.30
C ASN A 443 -10.26 16.47 14.67
N ALA A 444 -9.37 16.59 15.65
CA ALA A 444 -9.66 16.42 17.07
C ALA A 444 -9.13 17.64 17.82
N ASN A 445 -10.00 18.38 18.51
CA ASN A 445 -9.65 19.59 19.24
C ASN A 445 -10.16 19.47 20.67
N ILE A 446 -9.31 19.74 21.64
CA ILE A 446 -9.64 19.67 23.06
C ILE A 446 -9.89 21.08 23.62
N ASN A 447 -10.82 21.22 24.55
CA ASN A 447 -10.99 22.48 25.27
C ASN A 447 -9.74 22.72 26.14
N PRO A 448 -9.00 23.82 25.94
CA PRO A 448 -7.74 24.08 26.65
C PRO A 448 -7.92 24.26 28.17
N ASN A 449 -9.15 24.54 28.63
CA ASN A 449 -9.47 24.72 30.05
C ASN A 449 -10.19 23.51 30.67
N ASP A 450 -10.62 22.54 29.86
CA ASP A 450 -11.31 21.33 30.30
C ASP A 450 -10.96 20.16 29.37
N TRP A 451 -9.95 19.38 29.77
CA TRP A 451 -9.49 18.22 28.99
C TRP A 451 -10.58 17.17 28.77
N THR A 452 -11.66 17.20 29.56
CA THR A 452 -12.77 16.25 29.38
C THR A 452 -13.65 16.63 28.19
N GLU A 453 -13.56 17.82 27.63
CA GLU A 453 -14.38 18.26 26.50
C GLU A 453 -13.57 18.27 25.20
N VAL A 454 -13.89 17.33 24.30
CA VAL A 454 -13.24 17.17 23.00
C VAL A 454 -14.25 17.37 21.87
N TYR A 455 -13.84 18.04 20.81
CA TYR A 455 -14.60 18.23 19.59
C TYR A 455 -13.89 17.53 18.45
N THR A 456 -14.57 16.61 17.79
CA THR A 456 -14.02 15.88 16.65
C THR A 456 -14.85 16.09 15.39
N SER A 457 -14.23 15.88 14.24
CA SER A 457 -14.92 15.81 12.96
C SER A 457 -14.65 14.51 12.23
N MET A 458 -15.61 14.14 11.38
CA MET A 458 -15.62 12.95 10.53
C MET A 458 -15.88 13.36 9.06
N GLU A 459 -15.74 12.46 8.10
CA GLU A 459 -16.08 12.72 6.70
C GLU A 459 -17.50 13.30 6.52
N ASN A 460 -17.71 13.97 5.38
CA ASN A 460 -18.97 14.62 5.01
C ASN A 460 -19.44 15.72 5.99
N GLY A 461 -18.52 16.33 6.75
CA GLY A 461 -18.82 17.48 7.60
C GLY A 461 -19.61 17.13 8.87
N SER A 462 -19.45 15.90 9.38
CA SER A 462 -20.07 15.50 10.66
C SER A 462 -19.18 15.96 11.82
N PHE A 463 -19.78 16.59 12.84
CA PHE A 463 -19.05 17.06 14.02
C PHE A 463 -19.63 16.45 15.30
N PHE A 464 -18.76 16.13 16.24
CA PHE A 464 -19.11 15.50 17.50
C PHE A 464 -18.50 16.27 18.67
N LYS A 465 -19.25 16.31 19.77
CA LYS A 465 -18.73 16.61 21.10
C LYS A 465 -18.58 15.29 21.85
N TYR A 466 -17.39 15.04 22.37
CA TYR A 466 -16.99 13.85 23.10
C TYR A 466 -16.54 14.24 24.51
N ASN A 467 -17.03 13.53 25.53
CA ASN A 467 -16.53 13.68 26.88
C ASN A 467 -15.44 12.63 27.17
N ALA A 468 -14.18 13.03 27.33
CA ALA A 468 -13.06 12.09 27.52
C ALA A 468 -13.09 11.32 28.84
N LYS A 469 -13.84 11.79 29.84
CA LYS A 469 -13.98 11.11 31.13
C LYS A 469 -15.12 10.08 31.15
N THR A 470 -16.24 10.39 30.51
CA THR A 470 -17.43 9.52 30.49
C THR A 470 -17.60 8.73 29.19
N HIS A 471 -16.77 9.03 28.19
CA HIS A 471 -16.85 8.52 26.82
C HIS A 471 -18.19 8.81 26.11
N PHE A 472 -19.00 9.71 26.67
CA PHE A 472 -20.25 10.12 26.05
C PHE A 472 -19.98 10.93 24.78
N ILE A 473 -20.57 10.50 23.67
CA ILE A 473 -20.47 11.19 22.38
C ILE A 473 -21.84 11.72 21.95
N LYS A 474 -21.85 12.96 21.45
CA LYS A 474 -23.02 13.59 20.86
C LYS A 474 -22.66 14.21 19.53
N ARG A 475 -23.38 13.84 18.47
CA ARG A 475 -23.33 14.56 17.19
C ARG A 475 -23.93 15.96 17.37
N ILE A 476 -23.21 16.98 16.92
CA ILE A 476 -23.60 18.40 17.08
C ILE A 476 -23.92 19.08 15.75
N SER A 477 -23.80 18.36 14.62
CA SER A 477 -24.21 18.79 13.28
C SER A 477 -24.34 17.61 12.31
#